data_AF-A0A183TEZ2-F1
#
_entry.id   AF-A0A183TEZ2-F1
#
_cell.length_a   1.000
_cell.length_b   1.000
_cell.length_c   1.000
_cell.angle_alpha   90.00
_cell.angle_beta   90.00
_cell.angle_gamma   90.00
#
_symmetry.space_group_name_H-M   'P 1'
#
loop_
_entity.id
_entity.type
_entity.pdbx_description
1 polymer ?
#
loop_
_entity_poly.entity_id
_entity_poly.type
_entity_poly.pdbx_seq_one_letter_code
_entity_poly.pdbx_strand_id
1 'polypeptide(L)'
;LVGFIAGMPSDMNIHGTVKKMVEINFLCVHKRLRDKRMAPVLIREITRRVNLQGIFQAVYTSGTILPRPVATCRYWHRPLNPRKLLDVGFSHLSRAMTLQRTIKLYRLPDETNLTGFREMQEKDLPTARRLLHEYLSRFKLHPIFSEVEFRHWFLPQADTVYSYVVVSPETGEVTDMCSFYSLPSSVMQNQKYSSLRAAYSFYNFSTKTPWPVLMNQALIKAKQLGFDVFNALDLMDNNSFLEDLKFGIGDGNLYYYLYNWRCPSVNPEEVWLSNSHYIPFIAVPLFAIAVWHISGPIICIKVVHIRH
;
A
#
# COMPACT_ATOMS: atom_id res chain seq x y z
N LEU A 1 25.76 3.72 -4.48
CA LEU A 1 24.58 3.21 -5.21
C LEU A 1 23.98 4.38 -5.99
N VAL A 2 23.80 4.26 -7.32
CA VAL A 2 23.34 5.37 -8.19
C VAL A 2 22.03 5.08 -8.94
N GLY A 3 21.56 3.84 -8.89
CA GLY A 3 20.27 3.43 -9.43
C GLY A 3 19.82 2.09 -8.85
N PHE A 4 18.51 1.91 -8.72
CA PHE A 4 17.87 0.71 -8.18
C PHE A 4 16.54 0.44 -8.89
N ILE A 5 16.20 -0.83 -9.05
CA ILE A 5 14.89 -1.33 -9.46
C ILE A 5 14.72 -2.73 -8.85
N ALA A 6 13.51 -3.04 -8.41
CA ALA A 6 13.17 -4.32 -7.80
C ALA A 6 12.02 -5.00 -8.54
N GLY A 7 12.06 -6.32 -8.58
CA GLY A 7 11.01 -7.18 -9.10
C GLY A 7 10.72 -8.29 -8.10
N MET A 8 9.45 -8.43 -7.71
CA MET A 8 8.97 -9.48 -6.82
C MET A 8 8.03 -10.40 -7.59
N PRO A 9 8.17 -11.73 -7.51
CA PRO A 9 7.22 -12.65 -8.12
C PRO A 9 5.84 -12.48 -7.47
N SER A 10 4.78 -12.56 -8.28
CA SER A 10 3.40 -12.49 -7.83
C SER A 10 2.51 -13.25 -8.81
N ASP A 11 1.65 -14.11 -8.28
CA ASP A 11 0.61 -14.78 -9.07
C ASP A 11 -0.61 -13.88 -9.14
N MET A 12 -1.03 -13.55 -10.35
CA MET A 12 -2.04 -12.51 -10.60
C MET A 12 -3.18 -13.08 -11.43
N ASN A 13 -4.41 -12.87 -10.98
CA ASN A 13 -5.60 -13.12 -11.78
C ASN A 13 -5.91 -11.86 -12.61
N ILE A 14 -5.99 -12.02 -13.92
CA ILE A 14 -6.40 -10.97 -14.85
C ILE A 14 -7.58 -11.50 -15.69
N HIS A 15 -8.77 -10.94 -15.48
CA HIS A 15 -10.00 -11.33 -16.14
C HIS A 15 -10.27 -12.85 -16.11
N GLY A 16 -10.05 -13.49 -14.96
CA GLY A 16 -10.24 -14.92 -14.76
C GLY A 16 -9.04 -15.79 -15.18
N THR A 17 -8.02 -15.21 -15.79
CA THR A 17 -6.79 -15.94 -16.16
C THR A 17 -5.72 -15.72 -15.12
N VAL A 18 -5.28 -16.81 -14.46
CA VAL A 18 -4.14 -16.76 -13.55
C VAL A 18 -2.84 -16.77 -14.34
N LYS A 19 -1.97 -15.82 -14.05
CA LYS A 19 -0.64 -15.70 -14.65
C LYS A 19 0.39 -15.40 -13.58
N LYS A 20 1.50 -16.15 -13.65
CA LYS A 20 2.73 -15.82 -12.94
C LYS A 20 3.33 -14.58 -13.57
N MET A 21 3.53 -13.53 -12.78
CA MET A 21 4.17 -12.31 -13.24
C MET A 21 5.08 -11.73 -12.18
N VAL A 22 5.73 -10.62 -12.52
CA VAL A 22 6.58 -9.89 -11.59
C VAL A 22 5.97 -8.53 -11.30
N GLU A 23 5.81 -8.19 -10.03
CA GLU A 23 5.52 -6.84 -9.59
C GLU A 23 6.82 -6.01 -9.59
N ILE A 24 6.87 -4.98 -10.41
CA ILE A 24 8.04 -4.09 -10.53
C ILE A 24 7.81 -2.84 -9.67
N ASN A 25 8.75 -2.57 -8.77
CA ASN A 25 8.69 -1.42 -7.88
C ASN A 25 10.09 -0.80 -7.64
N PHE A 26 10.14 0.32 -6.93
CA PHE A 26 11.35 0.99 -6.46
C PHE A 26 12.34 1.41 -7.56
N LEU A 27 11.85 1.71 -8.76
CA LEU A 27 12.68 2.33 -9.79
C LEU A 27 13.14 3.71 -9.30
N CYS A 28 14.43 3.82 -8.99
CA CYS A 28 15.04 5.05 -8.51
C CYS A 28 16.37 5.28 -9.23
N VAL A 29 16.59 6.52 -9.67
CA VAL A 29 17.86 6.97 -10.25
C VAL A 29 18.35 8.19 -9.46
N HIS A 30 19.63 8.18 -9.12
CA HIS A 30 20.27 9.28 -8.40
C HIS A 30 20.06 10.60 -9.14
N LYS A 31 19.77 11.69 -8.42
CA LYS A 31 19.40 13.00 -8.99
C LYS A 31 20.34 13.49 -10.10
N ARG A 32 21.67 13.31 -9.91
CA ARG A 32 22.71 13.71 -10.88
C ARG A 32 22.77 12.89 -12.17
N LEU A 33 22.12 11.73 -12.21
CA LEU A 33 22.08 10.82 -13.38
C LEU A 33 20.69 10.76 -14.03
N ARG A 34 19.75 11.61 -13.57
CA ARG A 34 18.50 11.84 -14.30
C ARG A 34 18.83 12.37 -15.70
N ASP A 35 17.98 12.04 -16.67
CA ASP A 35 18.10 12.41 -18.09
C ASP A 35 19.28 11.79 -18.87
N LYS A 36 20.12 10.96 -18.22
CA LYS A 36 21.20 10.19 -18.88
C LYS A 36 20.77 8.80 -19.38
N ARG A 37 19.46 8.59 -19.58
CA ARG A 37 18.86 7.30 -20.01
C ARG A 37 19.21 6.09 -19.12
N MET A 38 19.51 6.31 -17.84
CA MET A 38 19.77 5.23 -16.87
C MET A 38 18.54 4.36 -16.59
N ALA A 39 17.35 4.95 -16.49
CA ALA A 39 16.12 4.20 -16.21
C ALA A 39 15.80 3.15 -17.29
N PRO A 40 15.85 3.46 -18.60
CA PRO A 40 15.73 2.44 -19.65
C PRO A 40 16.72 1.28 -19.54
N VAL A 41 17.97 1.53 -19.12
CA VAL A 41 18.99 0.48 -18.94
C VAL A 41 18.60 -0.45 -17.78
N LEU A 42 18.18 0.13 -16.66
CA LEU A 42 17.70 -0.65 -15.49
C LEU A 42 16.47 -1.50 -15.84
N ILE A 43 15.51 -0.93 -16.58
CA ILE A 43 14.30 -1.62 -17.04
C ILE A 43 14.68 -2.80 -17.96
N ARG A 44 15.56 -2.58 -18.94
CA ARG A 44 16.02 -3.65 -19.84
C ARG A 44 16.70 -4.79 -19.09
N GLU A 45 17.57 -4.47 -18.14
CA GLU A 45 18.29 -5.50 -17.37
C GLU A 45 17.34 -6.27 -16.43
N ILE A 46 16.35 -5.63 -15.81
CA ILE A 46 15.40 -6.38 -14.97
C ILE A 46 14.49 -7.26 -15.84
N THR A 47 14.02 -6.75 -16.98
CA THR A 47 13.28 -7.56 -17.95
C THR A 47 14.10 -8.77 -18.41
N ARG A 48 15.40 -8.60 -18.70
CA ARG A 48 16.27 -9.73 -19.06
C ARG A 48 16.36 -10.78 -17.94
N ARG A 49 16.55 -10.36 -16.69
CA ARG A 49 16.64 -11.26 -15.53
C ARG A 49 15.32 -12.01 -15.27
N VAL A 50 14.20 -11.32 -15.40
CA VAL A 50 12.85 -11.89 -15.24
C VAL A 50 12.57 -12.91 -16.36
N ASN A 51 12.91 -12.58 -17.60
CA ASN A 51 12.76 -13.48 -18.75
C ASN A 51 13.61 -14.76 -18.61
N LEU A 52 14.81 -14.69 -18.01
CA LEU A 52 15.62 -15.88 -17.73
C LEU A 52 14.97 -16.84 -16.74
N GLN A 53 14.03 -16.37 -15.91
CA GLN A 53 13.22 -17.21 -15.02
C GLN A 53 11.95 -17.73 -15.71
N GLY A 54 11.78 -17.50 -17.02
CA GLY A 54 10.62 -17.94 -17.79
C GLY A 54 9.35 -17.12 -17.55
N ILE A 55 9.46 -15.97 -16.87
CA ILE A 55 8.35 -15.04 -16.66
C ILE A 55 8.49 -13.90 -17.67
N PHE A 56 7.40 -13.57 -18.37
CA PHE A 56 7.43 -12.57 -19.45
C PHE A 56 6.43 -11.42 -19.24
N GLN A 57 5.67 -11.47 -18.16
CA GLN A 57 4.66 -10.47 -17.78
C GLN A 57 5.09 -9.76 -16.51
N ALA A 58 4.72 -8.48 -16.41
CA ALA A 58 4.93 -7.71 -15.19
C ALA A 58 3.76 -6.78 -14.93
N VAL A 59 3.59 -6.42 -13.67
CA VAL A 59 2.64 -5.43 -13.19
C VAL A 59 3.39 -4.32 -12.48
N TYR A 60 3.00 -3.08 -12.70
CA TYR A 60 3.63 -1.94 -12.04
C TYR A 60 2.70 -0.75 -11.97
N THR A 61 3.02 0.17 -11.07
CA THR A 61 2.28 1.42 -10.92
C THR A 61 3.17 2.63 -11.08
N SER A 62 2.57 3.75 -11.47
CA SER A 62 3.26 5.02 -11.57
C SER A 62 2.36 6.16 -11.12
N GLY A 63 2.95 7.17 -10.46
CA GLY A 63 2.28 8.45 -10.21
C GLY A 63 2.28 9.37 -11.44
N THR A 64 3.09 9.06 -12.46
CA THR A 64 3.10 9.77 -13.75
C THR A 64 2.37 8.96 -14.81
N ILE A 65 1.60 9.64 -15.66
CA ILE A 65 0.90 8.99 -16.76
C ILE A 65 1.87 8.49 -17.83
N LEU A 66 1.82 7.19 -18.10
CA LEU A 66 2.42 6.50 -19.24
C LEU A 66 1.30 6.02 -20.19
N PRO A 67 1.62 5.73 -21.46
CA PRO A 67 0.62 5.26 -22.42
C PRO A 67 -0.10 3.99 -21.96
N ARG A 68 -1.43 3.97 -22.12
CA ARG A 68 -2.32 2.81 -21.88
C ARG A 68 -2.30 2.28 -20.44
N PRO A 69 -2.69 3.07 -19.43
CA PRO A 69 -2.98 2.52 -18.11
C PRO A 69 -4.16 1.54 -18.20
N VAL A 70 -4.09 0.46 -17.44
CA VAL A 70 -5.17 -0.52 -17.29
C VAL A 70 -6.24 0.01 -16.33
N ALA A 71 -5.81 0.73 -15.29
CA ALA A 71 -6.70 1.40 -14.34
C ALA A 71 -6.03 2.67 -13.76
N THR A 72 -6.86 3.56 -13.23
CA THR A 72 -6.41 4.81 -12.59
C THR A 72 -7.16 4.97 -11.28
N CYS A 73 -6.46 4.98 -10.16
CA CYS A 73 -7.04 5.23 -8.84
C CYS A 73 -6.51 6.56 -8.30
N ARG A 74 -7.29 7.24 -7.48
CA ARG A 74 -6.95 8.50 -6.85
C ARG A 74 -6.72 8.32 -5.36
N TYR A 75 -5.76 9.08 -4.84
CA TYR A 75 -5.50 9.10 -3.41
C TYR A 75 -6.56 9.86 -2.65
N TRP A 76 -6.81 9.36 -1.45
CA TRP A 76 -7.65 9.95 -0.43
C TRP A 76 -6.90 10.00 0.89
N HIS A 77 -7.07 11.10 1.62
CA HIS A 77 -6.32 11.38 2.84
C HIS A 77 -7.27 11.65 4.00
N ARG A 78 -7.06 10.97 5.12
CA ARG A 78 -7.74 11.20 6.39
C ARG A 78 -6.74 11.73 7.42
N PRO A 79 -6.77 13.05 7.70
CA PRO A 79 -6.00 13.65 8.79
C PRO A 79 -6.27 12.96 10.14
N LEU A 80 -5.20 12.49 10.78
CA LEU A 80 -5.22 12.00 12.16
C LEU A 80 -4.61 13.03 13.12
N ASN A 81 -3.64 13.80 12.64
CA ASN A 81 -3.00 14.91 13.34
C ASN A 81 -3.07 16.21 12.52
N PRO A 82 -4.23 16.88 12.46
CA PRO A 82 -4.40 18.07 11.61
C PRO A 82 -3.42 19.21 11.91
N ARG A 83 -3.03 19.38 13.19
CA ARG A 83 -2.09 20.43 13.58
C ARG A 83 -0.72 20.22 12.92
N LYS A 84 -0.18 19.00 13.01
CA LYS A 84 1.11 18.70 12.38
C LYS A 84 1.03 18.77 10.85
N LEU A 85 -0.05 18.28 10.26
CA LEU A 85 -0.24 18.32 8.80
C LEU A 85 -0.30 19.76 8.25
N LEU A 86 -0.83 20.70 9.03
CA LEU A 86 -0.81 22.13 8.69
C LEU A 86 0.58 22.74 8.91
N ASP A 87 1.21 22.46 10.05
CA ASP A 87 2.56 22.96 10.38
C ASP A 87 3.59 22.54 9.31
N VAL A 88 3.47 21.35 8.72
CA VAL A 88 4.38 20.81 7.69
C VAL A 88 3.95 21.14 6.25
N GLY A 89 2.83 21.82 6.05
CA GLY A 89 2.32 22.16 4.72
C GLY A 89 1.81 20.98 3.89
N PHE A 90 1.52 19.83 4.52
CA PHE A 90 0.91 18.68 3.85
C PHE A 90 -0.56 18.95 3.50
N SER A 91 -1.24 19.73 4.33
CA SER A 91 -2.66 20.10 4.13
C SER A 91 -2.83 21.61 4.29
N HIS A 92 -3.93 22.13 3.74
CA HIS A 92 -4.31 23.54 3.88
C HIS A 92 -5.73 23.66 4.45
N LEU A 93 -5.98 24.72 5.23
CA LEU A 93 -7.33 25.05 5.69
C LEU A 93 -8.11 25.70 4.55
N SER A 94 -9.36 25.30 4.37
CA SER A 94 -10.29 26.04 3.52
C SER A 94 -10.63 27.39 4.15
N ARG A 95 -11.05 28.37 3.33
CA ARG A 95 -11.33 29.75 3.78
C ARG A 95 -12.32 29.85 4.95
N ALA A 96 -13.20 28.85 5.14
CA ALA A 96 -14.22 28.82 6.18
C ALA A 96 -13.84 27.98 7.43
N MET A 97 -12.65 27.38 7.47
CA MET A 97 -12.24 26.44 8.51
C MET A 97 -11.11 27.00 9.37
N THR A 98 -11.27 26.91 10.69
CA THR A 98 -10.20 27.18 11.66
C THR A 98 -9.53 25.89 12.11
N LEU A 99 -8.29 25.96 12.61
CA LEU A 99 -7.57 24.79 13.13
C LEU A 99 -8.39 24.03 14.19
N GLN A 100 -9.02 24.74 15.13
CA GLN A 100 -9.83 24.14 16.18
C GLN A 100 -11.06 23.40 15.62
N ARG A 101 -11.74 23.98 14.62
CA ARG A 101 -12.88 23.34 13.95
C ARG A 101 -12.44 22.09 13.19
N THR A 102 -11.28 22.15 12.54
CA THR A 102 -10.65 20.99 11.88
C THR A 102 -10.34 19.90 12.89
N ILE A 103 -9.66 20.20 14.00
CA ILE A 103 -9.37 19.20 15.05
C ILE A 103 -10.67 18.55 15.56
N LYS A 104 -11.73 19.33 15.78
CA LYS A 104 -13.04 18.80 16.20
C LYS A 104 -13.68 17.90 15.13
N LEU A 105 -13.60 18.28 13.85
CA LEU A 105 -14.14 17.52 12.73
C LEU A 105 -13.46 16.15 12.55
N TYR A 106 -12.13 16.12 12.70
CA TYR A 106 -11.29 14.94 12.54
C TYR A 106 -11.12 14.13 13.84
N ARG A 107 -11.77 14.53 14.94
CA ARG A 107 -11.67 13.81 16.22
C ARG A 107 -12.17 12.37 16.08
N LEU A 108 -11.36 11.45 16.58
CA LEU A 108 -11.66 10.04 16.73
C LEU A 108 -11.74 9.68 18.22
N PRO A 109 -12.49 8.62 18.59
CA PRO A 109 -12.44 8.03 19.93
C PRO A 109 -11.03 7.62 20.33
N ASP A 110 -10.81 7.49 21.64
CA ASP A 110 -9.51 7.10 22.18
C ASP A 110 -9.31 5.58 22.20
N GLU A 111 -10.40 4.80 22.19
CA GLU A 111 -10.39 3.33 22.18
C GLU A 111 -11.30 2.76 21.08
N THR A 112 -10.97 1.55 20.64
CA THR A 112 -11.78 0.76 19.73
C THR A 112 -12.97 0.17 20.47
N ASN A 113 -14.14 0.15 19.82
CA ASN A 113 -15.40 -0.27 20.43
C ASN A 113 -16.07 -1.45 19.71
N LEU A 114 -15.38 -2.08 18.77
CA LEU A 114 -15.88 -3.25 18.04
C LEU A 114 -15.53 -4.54 18.79
N THR A 115 -16.55 -5.28 19.21
CA THR A 115 -16.37 -6.57 19.92
C THR A 115 -15.59 -7.56 19.06
N GLY A 116 -14.60 -8.23 19.65
CA GLY A 116 -13.76 -9.20 18.95
C GLY A 116 -12.67 -8.61 18.05
N PHE A 117 -12.57 -7.27 17.97
CA PHE A 117 -11.52 -6.59 17.22
C PHE A 117 -10.18 -6.68 17.96
N ARG A 118 -9.21 -7.36 17.35
CA ARG A 118 -7.87 -7.54 17.90
C ARG A 118 -6.82 -7.66 16.79
N GLU A 119 -5.56 -7.58 17.18
CA GLU A 119 -4.44 -7.83 16.28
C GLU A 119 -4.45 -9.28 15.76
N MET A 120 -4.08 -9.46 14.49
CA MET A 120 -4.03 -10.75 13.82
C MET A 120 -2.92 -11.62 14.41
N GLN A 121 -3.22 -12.90 14.64
CA GLN A 121 -2.27 -13.90 15.14
C GLN A 121 -2.06 -15.02 14.10
N GLU A 122 -1.02 -15.83 14.28
CA GLU A 122 -0.71 -16.91 13.32
C GLU A 122 -1.87 -17.89 13.10
N LYS A 123 -2.62 -18.20 14.16
CA LYS A 123 -3.80 -19.07 14.10
C LYS A 123 -4.92 -18.54 13.19
N ASP A 124 -4.95 -17.24 12.93
CA ASP A 124 -5.98 -16.58 12.14
C ASP A 124 -5.66 -16.63 10.63
N LEU A 125 -4.40 -16.86 10.26
CA LEU A 125 -3.92 -16.77 8.88
C LEU A 125 -4.67 -17.69 7.91
N PRO A 126 -4.96 -18.96 8.21
CA PRO A 126 -5.67 -19.83 7.27
C PRO A 126 -7.07 -19.30 6.92
N THR A 127 -7.83 -18.88 7.92
CA THR A 127 -9.20 -18.36 7.75
C THR A 127 -9.19 -16.99 7.08
N ALA A 128 -8.31 -16.08 7.52
CA ALA A 128 -8.19 -14.75 6.93
C ALA A 128 -7.75 -14.81 5.46
N ARG A 129 -6.82 -15.71 5.10
CA ARG A 129 -6.39 -15.91 3.71
C ARG A 129 -7.51 -16.41 2.82
N ARG A 130 -8.30 -17.37 3.31
CA ARG A 130 -9.46 -17.90 2.58
C ARG A 130 -10.49 -16.81 2.32
N LEU A 131 -10.88 -16.07 3.37
CA LEU A 131 -11.87 -15.00 3.26
C LEU A 131 -11.39 -13.84 2.39
N LEU A 132 -10.11 -13.48 2.49
CA LEU A 132 -9.52 -12.49 1.58
C LEU A 132 -9.60 -13.01 0.15
N HIS A 133 -9.14 -14.23 -0.14
CA HIS A 133 -9.23 -14.79 -1.49
C HIS A 133 -10.66 -14.79 -2.05
N GLU A 134 -11.66 -15.18 -1.25
CA GLU A 134 -13.08 -15.12 -1.63
C GLU A 134 -13.51 -13.69 -1.96
N TYR A 135 -13.17 -12.72 -1.11
CA TYR A 135 -13.44 -11.31 -1.35
C TYR A 135 -12.79 -10.78 -2.64
N LEU A 136 -11.54 -11.18 -2.91
CA LEU A 136 -10.75 -10.74 -4.05
C LEU A 136 -11.21 -11.31 -5.38
N SER A 137 -11.73 -12.54 -5.35
CA SER A 137 -12.21 -13.25 -6.54
C SER A 137 -13.31 -12.50 -7.30
N ARG A 138 -13.97 -11.53 -6.66
CA ARG A 138 -14.98 -10.63 -7.25
C ARG A 138 -14.38 -9.58 -8.20
N PHE A 139 -13.09 -9.27 -8.08
CA PHE A 139 -12.41 -8.24 -8.86
C PHE A 139 -11.67 -8.84 -10.07
N LYS A 140 -11.55 -8.05 -11.15
CA LYS A 140 -11.00 -8.52 -12.43
C LYS A 140 -9.48 -8.56 -12.45
N LEU A 141 -8.81 -7.82 -11.58
CA LEU A 141 -7.36 -7.78 -11.47
C LEU A 141 -6.98 -7.95 -10.01
N HIS A 142 -6.39 -9.08 -9.61
CA HIS A 142 -5.98 -9.29 -8.22
C HIS A 142 -4.80 -10.27 -8.02
N PRO A 143 -3.85 -10.04 -7.09
CA PRO A 143 -2.97 -11.11 -6.62
C PRO A 143 -3.67 -12.31 -5.98
N ILE A 144 -2.99 -13.44 -6.07
CA ILE A 144 -3.31 -14.69 -5.38
C ILE A 144 -2.17 -14.96 -4.40
N PHE A 145 -2.48 -15.05 -3.11
CA PHE A 145 -1.48 -15.32 -2.08
C PHE A 145 -1.41 -16.80 -1.72
N SER A 146 -0.21 -17.35 -1.82
CA SER A 146 0.16 -18.57 -1.10
C SER A 146 0.12 -18.34 0.42
N GLU A 147 0.16 -19.42 1.19
CA GLU A 147 0.20 -19.34 2.65
C GLU A 147 1.44 -18.57 3.16
N VAL A 148 2.59 -18.79 2.52
CA VAL A 148 3.85 -18.15 2.91
C VAL A 148 3.84 -16.66 2.57
N GLU A 149 3.33 -16.28 1.40
CA GLU A 149 3.16 -14.88 1.02
C GLU A 149 2.16 -14.19 1.94
N PHE A 150 1.00 -14.81 2.22
CA PHE A 150 0.01 -14.22 3.11
C PHE A 150 0.59 -13.99 4.51
N ARG A 151 1.31 -14.97 5.07
CA ARG A 151 2.02 -14.80 6.34
C ARG A 151 3.02 -13.64 6.28
N HIS A 152 3.82 -13.55 5.22
CA HIS A 152 4.83 -12.50 5.05
C HIS A 152 4.22 -11.09 5.00
N TRP A 153 3.10 -10.93 4.29
CA TRP A 153 2.49 -9.62 4.06
C TRP A 153 1.57 -9.17 5.19
N PHE A 154 0.92 -10.09 5.89
CA PHE A 154 -0.18 -9.75 6.81
C PHE A 154 0.12 -10.00 8.27
N LEU A 155 1.11 -10.81 8.62
CA LEU A 155 1.45 -11.00 10.02
C LEU A 155 1.97 -9.65 10.57
N PRO A 156 1.34 -9.10 11.63
CA PRO A 156 1.69 -7.77 12.12
C PRO A 156 3.16 -7.65 12.52
N GLN A 157 3.78 -6.56 12.07
CA GLN A 157 5.14 -6.20 12.42
C GLN A 157 5.21 -4.69 12.66
N ALA A 158 5.62 -4.33 13.88
CA ALA A 158 5.75 -2.95 14.30
C ALA A 158 6.52 -2.10 13.29
N ASP A 159 6.03 -0.88 13.06
CA ASP A 159 6.55 0.10 12.10
C ASP A 159 6.62 -0.37 10.64
N THR A 160 6.01 -1.51 10.30
CA THR A 160 5.99 -2.06 8.94
C THR A 160 4.56 -2.28 8.47
N VAL A 161 3.87 -3.26 9.05
CA VAL A 161 2.49 -3.62 8.69
C VAL A 161 1.68 -3.91 9.95
N TYR A 162 0.45 -3.43 9.96
CA TYR A 162 -0.49 -3.62 11.05
C TYR A 162 -1.74 -4.28 10.48
N SER A 163 -2.09 -5.44 11.00
CA SER A 163 -3.27 -6.20 10.58
C SER A 163 -4.12 -6.56 11.78
N TYR A 164 -5.42 -6.32 11.65
CA TYR A 164 -6.41 -6.58 12.68
C TYR A 164 -7.51 -7.45 12.11
N VAL A 165 -8.09 -8.28 12.96
CA VAL A 165 -9.20 -9.16 12.66
C VAL A 165 -10.35 -8.91 13.63
N VAL A 166 -11.56 -9.16 13.17
CA VAL A 166 -12.75 -9.28 14.00
C VAL A 166 -13.05 -10.76 14.16
N VAL A 167 -13.10 -11.23 15.40
CA VAL A 167 -13.46 -12.61 15.72
C VAL A 167 -14.88 -12.64 16.26
N SER A 168 -15.73 -13.48 15.67
CA SER A 168 -17.09 -13.67 16.17
C SER A 168 -17.06 -14.28 17.58
N PRO A 169 -17.71 -13.67 18.58
CA PRO A 169 -17.79 -14.23 19.92
C PRO A 169 -18.51 -15.58 19.97
N GLU A 170 -19.42 -15.83 19.01
CA GLU A 170 -20.24 -17.05 18.95
C GLU A 170 -19.47 -18.24 18.38
N THR A 171 -18.73 -18.03 17.29
CA THR A 171 -18.04 -19.12 16.58
C THR A 171 -16.54 -19.21 16.89
N GLY A 172 -15.94 -18.13 17.40
CA GLY A 172 -14.49 -18.02 17.58
C GLY A 172 -13.72 -17.86 16.26
N GLU A 173 -14.41 -17.69 15.13
CA GLU A 173 -13.79 -17.55 13.81
C GLU A 173 -13.65 -16.10 13.37
N VAL A 174 -12.65 -15.84 12.51
CA VAL A 174 -12.45 -14.54 11.87
C VAL A 174 -13.59 -14.26 10.90
N THR A 175 -14.19 -13.08 11.02
CA THR A 175 -15.26 -12.61 10.12
C THR A 175 -14.81 -11.49 9.20
N ASP A 176 -13.98 -10.58 9.71
CA ASP A 176 -13.58 -9.37 9.01
C ASP A 176 -12.10 -9.08 9.28
N MET A 177 -11.46 -8.36 8.37
CA MET A 177 -10.04 -8.00 8.48
C MET A 177 -9.82 -6.60 7.92
N CYS A 178 -8.98 -5.83 8.62
CA CYS A 178 -8.41 -4.61 8.07
C CYS A 178 -6.90 -4.56 8.30
N SER A 179 -6.17 -3.98 7.35
CA SER A 179 -4.72 -3.84 7.45
C SER A 179 -4.23 -2.53 6.84
N PHE A 180 -3.10 -2.05 7.35
CA PHE A 180 -2.41 -0.87 6.83
C PHE A 180 -0.91 -0.99 7.09
N TYR A 181 -0.10 -0.34 6.25
CA TYR A 181 1.35 -0.29 6.41
C TYR A 181 1.83 1.13 6.73
N SER A 182 3.01 1.18 7.35
CA SER A 182 3.71 2.40 7.69
C SER A 182 4.59 2.85 6.53
N LEU A 183 4.42 4.08 6.08
CA LEU A 183 5.30 4.72 5.12
C LEU A 183 5.67 6.12 5.63
N PRO A 184 6.76 6.25 6.40
CA PRO A 184 7.22 7.55 6.87
C PRO A 184 7.85 8.35 5.72
N SER A 185 7.51 9.63 5.66
CA SER A 185 8.07 10.59 4.71
C SER A 185 8.94 11.61 5.44
N SER A 186 10.12 11.91 4.91
CA SER A 186 10.97 13.00 5.43
C SER A 186 10.32 14.35 5.14
N VAL A 187 10.23 15.21 6.15
CA VAL A 187 9.71 16.58 6.00
C VAL A 187 10.88 17.48 5.61
N MET A 188 10.77 18.14 4.46
CA MET A 188 11.76 19.09 3.99
C MET A 188 11.51 20.46 4.61
N GLN A 189 12.56 21.16 5.03
CA GLN A 189 12.53 22.59 5.38
C GLN A 189 11.57 22.97 6.53
N ASN A 190 11.36 22.08 7.51
CA ASN A 190 10.59 22.38 8.72
C ASN A 190 11.50 22.32 9.97
N GLN A 191 11.45 23.34 10.82
CA GLN A 191 12.29 23.42 12.02
C GLN A 191 11.78 22.53 13.17
N LYS A 192 10.50 22.19 13.18
CA LYS A 192 9.82 21.51 14.30
C LYS A 192 9.63 20.01 14.07
N TYR A 193 9.45 19.58 12.83
CA TYR A 193 9.23 18.17 12.50
C TYR A 193 10.19 17.72 11.40
N SER A 194 10.83 16.57 11.60
CA SER A 194 11.72 15.92 10.63
C SER A 194 11.04 14.83 9.80
N SER A 195 9.94 14.26 10.29
CA SER A 195 9.23 13.16 9.64
C SER A 195 7.72 13.25 9.80
N LEU A 196 7.02 12.77 8.77
CA LEU A 196 5.58 12.56 8.73
C LEU A 196 5.31 11.06 8.69
N ARG A 197 4.59 10.52 9.68
CA ARG A 197 4.22 9.10 9.69
C ARG A 197 2.87 8.95 8.99
N ALA A 198 2.87 8.36 7.81
CA ALA A 198 1.64 8.07 7.07
C ALA A 198 1.32 6.59 7.14
N ALA A 199 0.07 6.26 7.47
CA ALA A 199 -0.49 4.93 7.31
C ALA A 199 -1.13 4.82 5.93
N TYR A 200 -0.98 3.69 5.26
CA TYR A 200 -1.62 3.42 3.97
C TYR A 200 -2.50 2.19 4.09
N SER A 201 -3.78 2.32 3.75
CA SER A 201 -4.72 1.21 3.67
C SER A 201 -4.17 0.13 2.75
N PHE A 202 -4.15 -1.12 3.24
CA PHE A 202 -3.58 -2.23 2.50
C PHE A 202 -4.68 -3.10 1.89
N TYR A 203 -4.98 -4.23 2.53
CA TYR A 203 -6.04 -5.14 2.12
C TYR A 203 -7.00 -5.36 3.26
N ASN A 204 -8.27 -5.23 2.93
CA ASN A 204 -9.35 -5.31 3.88
C ASN A 204 -10.44 -6.19 3.26
N PHE A 205 -11.18 -6.90 4.10
CA PHE A 205 -12.42 -7.54 3.70
C PHE A 205 -13.41 -7.44 4.86
N SER A 206 -14.69 -7.36 4.51
CA SER A 206 -15.78 -7.30 5.48
C SER A 206 -16.90 -8.24 5.04
N THR A 207 -17.35 -9.10 5.95
CA THR A 207 -18.45 -10.04 5.72
C THR A 207 -19.65 -9.74 6.62
N LYS A 208 -19.42 -9.41 7.89
CA LYS A 208 -20.48 -9.12 8.88
C LYS A 208 -20.50 -7.65 9.29
N THR A 209 -19.31 -7.05 9.42
CA THR A 209 -19.20 -5.67 9.91
C THR A 209 -19.44 -4.68 8.76
N PRO A 210 -20.20 -3.58 8.94
CA PRO A 210 -20.27 -2.52 7.94
C PRO A 210 -18.90 -1.86 7.70
N TRP A 211 -18.59 -1.54 6.45
CA TRP A 211 -17.29 -0.95 6.06
C TRP A 211 -16.87 0.29 6.86
N PRO A 212 -17.74 1.31 7.06
CA PRO A 212 -17.39 2.47 7.89
C PRO A 212 -17.04 2.09 9.33
N VAL A 213 -17.70 1.08 9.90
CA VAL A 213 -17.44 0.63 11.27
C VAL A 213 -16.06 -0.03 11.38
N LEU A 214 -15.75 -0.95 10.46
CA LEU A 214 -14.47 -1.67 10.42
C LEU A 214 -13.29 -0.69 10.20
N MET A 215 -13.40 0.16 9.19
CA MET A 215 -12.33 1.10 8.85
C MET A 215 -12.16 2.20 9.89
N ASN A 216 -13.23 2.59 10.61
CA ASN A 216 -13.10 3.49 11.74
C ASN A 216 -12.23 2.88 12.87
N GLN A 217 -12.28 1.57 13.12
CA GLN A 217 -11.38 0.92 14.08
C GLN A 217 -9.92 1.01 13.63
N ALA A 218 -9.65 0.84 12.33
CA ALA A 218 -8.31 1.01 11.77
C ALA A 218 -7.78 2.44 11.95
N LEU A 219 -8.63 3.46 11.75
CA LEU A 219 -8.28 4.86 11.98
C LEU A 219 -7.95 5.15 13.46
N ILE A 220 -8.74 4.58 14.38
CA ILE A 220 -8.48 4.70 15.82
C ILE A 220 -7.12 4.07 16.15
N LYS A 221 -6.84 2.84 15.67
CA LYS A 221 -5.55 2.17 15.87
C LYS A 221 -4.38 2.96 15.28
N ALA A 222 -4.51 3.47 14.06
CA ALA A 222 -3.47 4.30 13.46
C ALA A 222 -3.21 5.57 14.28
N LYS A 223 -4.24 6.23 14.81
CA LYS A 223 -4.09 7.38 15.69
C LYS A 223 -3.39 7.01 17.01
N GLN A 224 -3.78 5.90 17.64
CA GLN A 224 -3.14 5.37 18.87
C GLN A 224 -1.64 5.09 18.65
N LEU A 225 -1.29 4.56 17.48
CA LEU A 225 0.09 4.27 17.08
C LEU A 225 0.90 5.52 16.69
N GLY A 226 0.29 6.70 16.70
CA GLY A 226 0.96 7.97 16.42
C GLY A 226 1.19 8.22 14.92
N PHE A 227 0.30 7.74 14.06
CA PHE A 227 0.26 8.16 12.66
C PHE A 227 -0.38 9.55 12.51
N ASP A 228 0.12 10.31 11.55
CA ASP A 228 -0.31 11.69 11.31
C ASP A 228 -1.44 11.78 10.27
N VAL A 229 -1.46 10.85 9.32
CA VAL A 229 -2.43 10.77 8.23
C VAL A 229 -2.67 9.31 7.86
N PHE A 230 -3.90 8.98 7.46
CA PHE A 230 -4.26 7.69 6.90
C PHE A 230 -4.64 7.87 5.42
N ASN A 231 -3.96 7.15 4.55
CA ASN A 231 -4.11 7.24 3.11
C ASN A 231 -4.85 6.01 2.58
N ALA A 232 -5.71 6.21 1.60
CA ALA A 232 -6.39 5.14 0.89
C ALA A 232 -6.49 5.50 -0.60
N LEU A 233 -6.71 4.51 -1.45
CA LEU A 233 -7.06 4.70 -2.86
C LEU A 233 -8.55 4.41 -3.03
N ASP A 234 -9.20 5.04 -4.02
CA ASP A 234 -10.58 4.77 -4.44
C ASP A 234 -10.73 3.46 -5.25
N LEU A 235 -10.18 2.38 -4.72
CA LEU A 235 -10.23 1.04 -5.31
C LEU A 235 -11.09 0.10 -4.45
N MET A 236 -11.57 -0.99 -5.07
CA MET A 236 -12.51 -1.93 -4.45
C MET A 236 -13.77 -1.24 -3.88
N ASP A 237 -14.23 -1.71 -2.72
CA ASP A 237 -15.32 -1.14 -1.96
C ASP A 237 -14.88 0.07 -1.10
N ASN A 238 -13.69 0.67 -1.30
CA ASN A 238 -13.24 1.77 -0.43
C ASN A 238 -14.20 2.97 -0.49
N ASN A 239 -14.82 3.24 -1.65
CA ASN A 239 -15.84 4.28 -1.81
C ASN A 239 -16.99 4.17 -0.80
N SER A 240 -17.27 2.97 -0.26
CA SER A 240 -18.30 2.75 0.76
C SER A 240 -18.02 3.38 2.12
N PHE A 241 -16.77 3.82 2.40
CA PHE A 241 -16.41 4.44 3.67
C PHE A 241 -15.65 5.76 3.56
N LEU A 242 -15.11 6.10 2.39
CA LEU A 242 -14.22 7.26 2.24
C LEU A 242 -14.90 8.57 2.66
N GLU A 243 -16.08 8.86 2.14
CA GLU A 243 -16.81 10.10 2.47
C GLU A 243 -17.33 10.09 3.91
N ASP A 244 -17.93 8.99 4.35
CA ASP A 244 -18.48 8.82 5.71
C ASP A 244 -17.42 8.98 6.80
N LEU A 245 -16.23 8.40 6.57
CA LEU A 245 -15.07 8.54 7.43
C LEU A 245 -14.27 9.80 7.11
N LYS A 246 -14.84 10.72 6.33
CA LYS A 246 -14.34 12.08 6.09
C LYS A 246 -12.90 12.07 5.57
N PHE A 247 -12.59 11.15 4.66
CA PHE A 247 -11.42 11.24 3.81
C PHE A 247 -11.62 12.38 2.81
N GLY A 248 -10.56 13.13 2.54
CA GLY A 248 -10.53 14.15 1.50
C GLY A 248 -9.82 13.64 0.26
N ILE A 249 -10.29 14.05 -0.92
CA ILE A 249 -9.66 13.75 -2.20
C ILE A 249 -8.26 14.39 -2.24
N GLY A 250 -7.25 13.58 -2.55
CA GLY A 250 -5.89 14.01 -2.83
C GLY A 250 -5.69 14.46 -4.27
N ASP A 251 -4.55 15.08 -4.53
CA ASP A 251 -4.13 15.56 -5.86
C ASP A 251 -3.45 14.46 -6.71
N GLY A 252 -2.94 13.41 -6.07
CA GLY A 252 -2.25 12.31 -6.73
C GLY A 252 -3.20 11.25 -7.31
N ASN A 253 -2.94 10.89 -8.57
CA ASN A 253 -3.44 9.65 -9.16
C ASN A 253 -2.33 8.59 -9.17
N LEU A 254 -2.75 7.33 -9.12
CA LEU A 254 -1.92 6.17 -9.29
C LEU A 254 -2.43 5.36 -10.48
N TYR A 255 -1.57 5.17 -11.47
CA TYR A 255 -1.88 4.48 -12.71
C TYR A 255 -1.33 3.06 -12.69
N TYR A 256 -2.15 2.08 -13.04
CA TYR A 256 -1.80 0.67 -13.11
C TYR A 256 -1.45 0.26 -14.53
N TYR A 257 -0.38 -0.53 -14.68
CA TYR A 257 0.12 -0.99 -15.96
C TYR A 257 0.43 -2.47 -15.94
N LEU A 258 0.23 -3.09 -17.10
CA LEU A 258 0.67 -4.46 -17.38
C LEU A 258 1.67 -4.44 -18.53
N TYR A 259 2.82 -5.07 -18.30
CA TYR A 259 3.84 -5.29 -19.31
C TYR A 259 3.58 -6.62 -20.02
N ASN A 260 3.64 -6.58 -21.36
CA ASN A 260 3.48 -7.76 -22.21
C ASN A 260 2.18 -8.55 -21.97
N TRP A 261 1.10 -7.83 -21.65
CA TRP A 261 -0.25 -8.35 -21.50
C TRP A 261 -1.24 -7.33 -22.06
N ARG A 262 -2.25 -7.79 -22.81
CA ARG A 262 -3.32 -6.95 -23.35
C ARG A 262 -4.63 -7.35 -22.71
N CYS A 263 -5.30 -6.40 -22.07
CA CYS A 263 -6.65 -6.56 -21.54
C CYS A 263 -7.44 -5.25 -21.73
N PRO A 264 -8.78 -5.31 -21.61
CA PRO A 264 -9.59 -4.10 -21.46
C PRO A 264 -9.14 -3.25 -20.27
N SER A 265 -9.45 -1.96 -20.31
CA SER A 265 -9.35 -1.11 -19.12
C SER A 265 -10.33 -1.59 -18.06
N VAL A 266 -9.93 -1.46 -16.80
CA VAL A 266 -10.70 -1.90 -15.64
C VAL A 266 -11.02 -0.69 -14.79
N ASN A 267 -12.26 -0.59 -14.32
CA ASN A 267 -12.68 0.49 -13.42
C ASN A 267 -11.97 0.34 -12.06
N PRO A 268 -11.76 1.43 -11.30
CA PRO A 268 -11.11 1.37 -9.98
C PRO A 268 -11.80 0.39 -9.01
N GLU A 269 -13.13 0.31 -9.08
CA GLU A 269 -13.97 -0.61 -8.29
C GLU A 269 -13.75 -2.08 -8.68
N GLU A 270 -13.23 -2.36 -9.87
CA GLU A 270 -12.98 -3.70 -10.39
C GLU A 270 -11.47 -4.07 -10.36
N VAL A 271 -10.60 -3.15 -9.91
CA VAL A 271 -9.16 -3.36 -9.76
C VAL A 271 -8.78 -3.57 -8.31
N TRP A 272 -7.89 -4.54 -8.12
CA TRP A 272 -7.24 -4.77 -6.85
C TRP A 272 -5.72 -4.93 -7.01
N LEU A 273 -4.98 -3.87 -6.71
CA LEU A 273 -3.51 -3.88 -6.60
C LEU A 273 -3.04 -2.76 -5.64
N SER A 274 -3.34 -2.83 -4.34
CA SER A 274 -2.88 -1.78 -3.41
C SER A 274 -1.37 -1.86 -3.09
N ASN A 275 -0.67 -2.90 -3.55
CA ASN A 275 0.76 -3.19 -3.29
C ASN A 275 1.77 -2.13 -3.74
N SER A 276 1.31 -1.11 -4.46
CA SER A 276 2.11 -0.09 -5.13
C SER A 276 3.16 0.63 -4.26
N HIS A 277 3.09 0.56 -2.93
CA HIS A 277 4.06 1.18 -2.02
C HIS A 277 4.50 0.25 -0.87
N TYR A 278 4.82 -1.03 -1.09
CA TYR A 278 5.26 -1.85 0.04
C TYR A 278 6.72 -1.65 0.48
N ILE A 279 6.83 -0.99 1.65
CA ILE A 279 7.97 -0.91 2.57
C ILE A 279 9.19 -0.19 1.95
N PRO A 280 9.54 1.04 2.40
CA PRO A 280 10.90 1.48 2.15
C PRO A 280 11.77 0.44 2.84
N PHE A 281 12.55 -0.32 2.05
CA PHE A 281 13.85 -0.78 2.52
C PHE A 281 14.43 0.43 3.23
N ILE A 282 14.47 0.30 4.54
CA ILE A 282 14.59 1.38 5.50
C ILE A 282 15.51 2.43 4.89
N ALA A 283 15.03 3.68 4.83
CA ALA A 283 15.93 4.82 4.66
C ALA A 283 16.81 4.92 5.93
N VAL A 284 17.61 3.88 6.19
CA VAL A 284 18.80 3.96 7.03
C VAL A 284 19.79 4.73 6.16
N PRO A 285 20.34 5.84 6.67
CA PRO A 285 21.38 6.57 5.95
C PRO A 285 22.60 5.66 5.80
N LEU A 286 22.76 5.04 4.62
CA LEU A 286 23.88 4.15 4.28
C LEU A 286 24.02 2.93 5.22
N PHE A 287 24.43 1.79 4.67
CA PHE A 287 24.80 0.58 5.42
C PHE A 287 23.68 -0.16 6.19
N ALA A 288 22.82 -0.88 5.46
CA ALA A 288 22.37 -2.22 5.86
C ALA A 288 21.57 -2.85 4.71
N ILE A 289 22.17 -3.80 4.00
CA ILE A 289 21.42 -4.70 3.13
C ILE A 289 20.90 -5.81 4.05
N ALA A 290 19.77 -5.58 4.70
CA ALA A 290 19.01 -6.67 5.30
C ALA A 290 18.27 -7.38 4.16
N VAL A 291 18.88 -8.44 3.62
CA VAL A 291 18.17 -9.40 2.77
C VAL A 291 17.15 -10.08 3.68
N TRP A 292 15.92 -9.60 3.66
CA TRP A 292 14.81 -10.35 4.24
C TRP A 292 14.62 -11.61 3.40
N HIS A 293 14.63 -12.77 4.05
CA HIS A 293 14.31 -14.05 3.45
C HIS A 293 12.83 -14.04 3.01
N ILE A 294 12.57 -13.42 1.87
CA ILE A 294 11.39 -13.72 1.06
C ILE A 294 11.64 -15.14 0.54
N SER A 295 10.67 -16.02 0.73
CA SER A 295 10.64 -17.39 0.21
C SER A 295 10.39 -17.36 -1.31
N GLY A 296 11.33 -16.73 -2.03
CA GLY A 296 11.36 -16.51 -3.46
C GLY A 296 12.47 -15.51 -3.80
N PRO A 297 13.25 -15.71 -4.88
CA PRO A 297 14.37 -14.82 -5.19
C PRO A 297 13.84 -13.43 -5.60
N ILE A 298 14.02 -12.42 -4.76
CA ILE A 298 13.81 -11.01 -5.15
C ILE A 298 14.87 -10.66 -6.20
N ILE A 299 14.43 -10.24 -7.38
CA ILE A 299 15.35 -9.81 -8.44
C ILE A 299 15.61 -8.31 -8.26
N CYS A 300 16.78 -7.98 -7.71
CA CYS A 300 17.22 -6.62 -7.50
C CYS A 300 18.38 -6.26 -8.43
N ILE A 301 18.37 -5.04 -8.97
CA ILE A 301 19.54 -4.46 -9.65
C ILE A 301 20.05 -3.29 -8.83
N LYS A 302 21.32 -3.34 -8.43
CA LYS A 302 22.02 -2.26 -7.74
C LYS A 302 23.17 -1.78 -8.60
N VAL A 303 23.16 -0.51 -9.00
CA VAL A 303 24.31 0.10 -9.71
C VAL A 303 25.19 0.80 -8.70
N VAL A 304 26.40 0.29 -8.46
CA VAL A 304 27.39 0.93 -7.58
C VAL A 304 28.32 1.78 -8.44
N HIS A 305 28.71 2.96 -7.95
CA HIS A 305 29.70 3.79 -8.63
C HIS A 305 31.06 3.09 -8.47
N ILE A 306 31.60 2.56 -9.56
CA ILE A 306 33.00 2.15 -9.60
C ILE A 306 33.79 3.45 -9.67
N ARG A 307 34.55 3.78 -8.62
CA ARG A 307 35.62 4.78 -8.74
C ARG A 307 36.75 4.05 -9.45
N HIS A 308 37.02 4.44 -10.69
CA HIS A 308 38.35 4.27 -11.27
C HIS A 308 39.27 5.32 -10.67
#